data_AF-F1C736-F1
#
_entry.id   AF-F1C736-F1
#
_cell.length_a   1.000
_cell.length_b   1.000
_cell.length_c   1.000
_cell.angle_alpha   90.00
_cell.angle_beta   90.00
_cell.angle_gamma   90.00
#
_symmetry.space_group_name_H-M   'P 1'
#
loop_
_entity.id
_entity.type
_entity.pdbx_description
1 polymer ?
#
loop_
_entity_poly.entity_id
_entity_poly.type
_entity_poly.pdbx_seq_one_letter_code
_entity_poly.pdbx_strand_id
1 'polypeptide(L)'
;AGISPHGNALGASMQQQASQQAPQEKRGGEVLDSTHTEIKLEKSNIILLGPTGSGKTLLAQTLARCLDVPFAICDCTTLTQAGYVGEDIESVIAKLLQDANYSVEKAQQGIVFLDEVDKIGSVPGIHQLRDVGGEGVQQGLLKLLEGTVVNVPEKNSRKLRGETLQVDTTNILFVASGAFNGLDRIISRKKEKE
;
A
#
# COMPACT_ATOMS: atom_id res chain seq x y z
N ALA A 1 -12.96 -42.72 -70.68
CA ALA A 1 -11.91 -43.72 -70.39
C ALA A 1 -10.90 -43.05 -69.47
N GLY A 2 -10.61 -43.68 -68.33
CA GLY A 2 -9.98 -43.03 -67.17
C GLY A 2 -8.50 -42.65 -67.33
N ILE A 3 -7.98 -41.96 -66.30
CA ILE A 3 -6.73 -42.15 -65.54
C ILE A 3 -6.80 -41.13 -64.37
N SER A 4 -6.44 -41.52 -63.14
CA SER A 4 -6.32 -40.64 -61.96
C SER A 4 -5.10 -39.72 -62.04
N PRO A 5 -5.08 -38.58 -61.33
CA PRO A 5 -4.08 -38.44 -60.25
C PRO A 5 -4.55 -37.66 -59.00
N HIS A 6 -3.74 -37.81 -57.95
CA HIS A 6 -3.70 -37.12 -56.64
C HIS A 6 -4.54 -35.87 -56.35
N GLY A 7 -5.10 -35.80 -55.14
CA GLY A 7 -5.52 -34.54 -54.51
C GLY A 7 -6.08 -34.67 -53.09
N ASN A 8 -5.27 -34.24 -52.11
CA ASN A 8 -5.56 -33.52 -50.86
C ASN A 8 -6.57 -33.97 -49.78
N ALA A 9 -6.04 -33.86 -48.54
CA ALA A 9 -6.64 -33.35 -47.29
C ALA A 9 -7.83 -34.13 -46.70
N LEU A 10 -7.59 -34.99 -45.69
CA LEU A 10 -7.62 -34.62 -44.26
C LEU A 10 -8.92 -33.93 -43.84
N GLY A 11 -9.86 -34.75 -43.37
CA GLY A 11 -10.44 -34.60 -42.03
C GLY A 11 -11.27 -33.34 -41.78
N ALA A 12 -12.56 -33.44 -42.06
CA ALA A 12 -13.57 -32.61 -41.43
C ALA A 12 -13.56 -32.81 -39.90
N SER A 13 -13.52 -31.72 -39.12
CA SER A 13 -14.26 -31.62 -37.85
C SER A 13 -14.31 -30.19 -37.30
N MET A 14 -15.54 -29.70 -37.19
CA MET A 14 -16.05 -28.78 -36.15
C MET A 14 -15.32 -27.46 -35.89
N GLN A 15 -15.79 -26.40 -36.56
CA GLN A 15 -15.75 -25.05 -36.01
C GLN A 15 -16.90 -24.87 -35.02
N GLN A 16 -16.59 -24.96 -33.74
CA GLN A 16 -17.48 -24.57 -32.65
C GLN A 16 -17.24 -23.08 -32.38
N GLN A 17 -18.13 -22.23 -32.88
CA GLN A 17 -18.19 -20.81 -32.51
C GLN A 17 -18.62 -20.71 -31.04
N ALA A 18 -17.67 -20.44 -30.15
CA ALA A 18 -17.98 -19.97 -28.80
C ALA A 18 -18.16 -18.44 -28.86
N SER A 19 -19.39 -18.00 -28.64
CA SER A 19 -19.79 -16.61 -28.48
C SER A 19 -19.06 -15.97 -27.30
N GLN A 20 -18.20 -15.00 -27.57
CA GLN A 20 -17.73 -14.04 -26.56
C GLN A 20 -18.90 -13.11 -26.21
N GLN A 21 -19.57 -13.39 -25.09
CA GLN A 21 -20.50 -12.43 -24.48
C GLN A 21 -19.67 -11.36 -23.75
N ALA A 22 -19.85 -10.10 -24.16
CA ALA A 22 -19.34 -8.95 -23.44
C ALA A 22 -19.94 -8.91 -22.01
N PRO A 23 -19.25 -8.31 -21.02
CA PRO A 23 -19.84 -8.12 -19.69
C PRO A 23 -21.12 -7.30 -19.83
N GLN A 24 -22.26 -7.87 -19.46
CA GLN A 24 -23.50 -7.10 -19.36
C GLN A 24 -23.33 -6.07 -18.24
N GLU A 25 -23.21 -4.79 -18.60
CA GLU A 25 -23.41 -3.70 -17.64
C GLU A 25 -24.84 -3.81 -17.11
N LYS A 26 -24.94 -4.15 -15.81
CA LYS A 26 -26.22 -4.25 -15.11
C LYS A 26 -26.92 -2.91 -15.20
N ARG A 27 -28.15 -2.90 -15.71
CA ARG A 27 -29.00 -1.71 -15.76
C ARG A 27 -29.21 -1.23 -14.33
N GLY A 28 -29.12 0.09 -14.08
CA GLY A 28 -29.16 0.67 -12.73
C GLY A 28 -30.36 0.26 -11.85
N GLY A 29 -31.43 -0.28 -12.42
CA GLY A 29 -32.53 -0.90 -11.68
C GLY A 29 -32.17 -2.21 -10.95
N GLU A 30 -31.24 -3.02 -11.47
CA GLU A 30 -30.79 -4.27 -10.85
C GLU A 30 -29.86 -4.04 -9.65
N VAL A 31 -29.24 -2.86 -9.56
CA VAL A 31 -28.39 -2.47 -8.41
C VAL A 31 -29.25 -2.18 -7.18
N LEU A 32 -30.45 -1.64 -7.39
CA LEU A 32 -31.37 -1.24 -6.32
C LEU A 32 -32.16 -2.41 -5.70
N ASP A 33 -32.26 -3.54 -6.39
CA ASP A 33 -32.95 -4.76 -5.91
C ASP A 33 -31.99 -5.76 -5.23
N SER A 34 -30.70 -5.42 -5.14
CA SER A 34 -29.71 -6.23 -4.45
C SER A 34 -29.77 -5.98 -2.93
N THR A 35 -30.40 -6.90 -2.19
CA THR A 35 -30.44 -6.88 -0.71
C THR A 35 -29.05 -7.04 -0.05
N HIS A 36 -28.01 -7.26 -0.84
CA HIS A 36 -26.61 -7.25 -0.44
C HIS A 36 -25.78 -6.49 -1.49
N THR A 37 -25.86 -5.16 -1.49
CA THR A 37 -24.76 -4.38 -2.04
C THR A 37 -23.58 -4.54 -1.09
N GLU A 38 -22.54 -5.24 -1.51
CA GLU A 38 -21.29 -5.36 -0.75
C GLU A 38 -20.63 -3.97 -0.72
N ILE A 39 -20.92 -3.20 0.35
CA ILE A 39 -20.32 -1.88 0.56
C ILE A 39 -18.85 -2.10 0.89
N LYS A 40 -17.97 -1.83 -0.07
CA LYS A 40 -16.53 -1.80 0.15
C LYS A 40 -16.15 -0.48 0.82
N LEU A 41 -15.78 -0.55 2.09
CA LEU A 41 -15.28 0.62 2.83
C LEU A 41 -13.84 0.91 2.41
N GLU A 42 -13.58 2.16 2.03
CA GLU A 42 -12.22 2.64 1.78
C GLU A 42 -11.56 3.05 3.10
N LYS A 43 -10.27 2.74 3.23
CA LYS A 43 -9.52 3.11 4.43
C LYS A 43 -9.23 4.61 4.44
N SER A 44 -9.43 5.25 5.59
CA SER A 44 -9.14 6.66 5.79
C SER A 44 -7.82 6.81 6.55
N ASN A 45 -6.71 6.85 5.81
CA ASN A 45 -5.40 7.15 6.41
C ASN A 45 -5.42 8.55 7.04
N ILE A 46 -4.63 8.77 8.08
CA ILE A 46 -4.65 10.00 8.87
C ILE A 46 -3.29 10.70 8.75
N ILE A 47 -3.29 12.03 8.70
CA ILE A 47 -2.09 12.86 8.88
C ILE A 47 -2.26 13.76 10.10
N LEU A 48 -1.33 13.64 11.04
CA LEU A 48 -1.28 14.40 12.28
C LEU A 48 -0.24 15.52 12.14
N LEU A 49 -0.71 16.75 12.18
CA LEU A 49 0.14 17.94 12.22
C LEU A 49 0.19 18.50 13.64
N GLY A 50 1.40 18.82 14.11
CA GLY A 50 1.58 19.51 15.37
C GLY A 50 3.05 19.56 15.79
N PRO A 51 3.44 20.50 16.68
CA PRO A 51 4.83 20.67 17.09
C PRO A 51 5.37 19.41 17.80
N THR A 52 6.69 19.33 17.93
CA THR A 52 7.35 18.30 18.73
C THR A 52 6.83 18.37 20.18
N GLY A 53 6.58 17.20 20.78
CA GLY A 53 6.07 17.12 22.15
C GLY A 53 4.56 17.34 22.32
N SER A 54 3.79 17.57 21.25
CA SER A 54 2.33 17.73 21.34
C SER A 54 1.54 16.43 21.57
N GLY A 55 2.23 15.28 21.71
CA GLY A 55 1.61 14.00 22.01
C GLY A 55 1.09 13.20 20.80
N LYS A 56 1.50 13.52 19.56
CA LYS A 56 1.07 12.78 18.33
C LYS A 56 1.29 11.27 18.44
N THR A 57 2.50 10.86 18.81
CA THR A 57 2.86 9.45 19.00
C THR A 57 2.09 8.81 20.16
N LEU A 58 1.94 9.53 21.27
CA LEU A 58 1.17 9.07 22.44
C LEU A 58 -0.31 8.84 22.09
N LEU A 59 -0.91 9.73 21.28
CA LEU A 59 -2.29 9.62 20.82
C LEU A 59 -2.49 8.34 20.00
N ALA A 60 -1.66 8.12 18.99
CA ALA A 60 -1.75 6.94 18.12
C ALA A 60 -1.51 5.64 18.90
N GLN A 61 -0.49 5.60 19.76
CA GLN A 61 -0.21 4.43 20.60
C GLN A 61 -1.34 4.16 21.60
N THR A 62 -2.00 5.19 22.12
CA THR A 62 -3.14 5.03 23.02
C THR A 62 -4.36 4.52 22.27
N LEU A 63 -4.62 5.02 21.05
CA LEU A 63 -5.69 4.52 20.19
C LEU A 63 -5.50 3.01 19.91
N ALA A 64 -4.30 2.59 19.53
CA ALA A 64 -4.01 1.18 19.26
C ALA A 64 -4.24 0.29 20.49
N ARG A 65 -3.80 0.74 21.68
CA ARG A 65 -4.05 0.03 22.95
C ARG A 65 -5.54 -0.04 23.30
N CYS A 66 -6.30 1.01 23.06
CA CYS A 66 -7.73 1.03 23.30
C CYS A 66 -8.50 0.09 22.36
N LEU A 67 -8.00 -0.11 21.14
CA LEU A 67 -8.60 -0.98 20.12
C LEU A 67 -8.07 -2.43 20.17
N ASP A 68 -7.04 -2.71 20.98
CA ASP A 68 -6.37 -4.02 21.08
C ASP A 68 -5.88 -4.55 19.71
N VAL A 69 -5.29 -3.66 18.92
CA VAL A 69 -4.74 -4.00 17.59
C VAL A 69 -3.22 -3.84 17.57
N PRO A 70 -2.50 -4.61 16.70
CA PRO A 70 -1.06 -4.45 16.56
C PRO A 70 -0.66 -3.03 16.15
N PHE A 71 0.47 -2.56 16.66
CA PHE A 71 0.98 -1.20 16.44
C PHE A 71 2.45 -1.21 16.07
N ALA A 72 2.80 -0.55 14.96
CA ALA A 72 4.18 -0.33 14.56
C ALA A 72 4.49 1.16 14.45
N ILE A 73 5.64 1.58 14.98
CA ILE A 73 6.19 2.92 14.77
C ILE A 73 7.34 2.82 13.76
N CYS A 74 7.34 3.69 12.77
CA CYS A 74 8.44 3.89 11.84
C CYS A 74 8.85 5.36 11.82
N ASP A 75 10.14 5.63 11.95
CA ASP A 75 10.73 6.91 11.62
C ASP A 75 10.96 6.94 10.10
N CYS A 76 10.38 7.91 9.38
CA CYS A 76 10.54 7.97 7.94
C CYS A 76 11.94 8.40 7.49
N THR A 77 12.75 9.01 8.36
CA THR A 77 14.11 9.43 8.01
C THR A 77 15.09 8.27 7.85
N THR A 78 14.76 7.09 8.41
CA THR A 78 15.59 5.89 8.31
C THR A 78 15.32 5.09 7.04
N LEU A 79 14.24 5.42 6.32
CA LEU A 79 13.83 4.71 5.11
C LEU A 79 14.66 5.16 3.91
N THR A 80 14.98 4.20 3.05
CA THR A 80 15.65 4.47 1.78
C THR A 80 15.00 3.71 0.63
N GLN A 81 15.22 4.18 -0.59
CA GLN A 81 14.84 3.42 -1.78
C GLN A 81 15.59 2.07 -1.81
N ALA A 82 14.92 1.03 -2.32
CA ALA A 82 15.51 -0.29 -2.50
C ALA A 82 16.89 -0.21 -3.19
N GLY A 83 17.87 -0.92 -2.62
CA GLY A 83 19.25 -0.96 -3.12
C GLY A 83 20.19 0.13 -2.56
N TYR A 84 19.73 0.91 -1.58
CA TYR A 84 20.55 1.86 -0.83
C TYR A 84 20.80 1.40 0.62
N VAL A 85 21.73 2.08 1.30
CA VAL A 85 22.03 1.81 2.71
C VAL A 85 20.98 2.50 3.59
N GLY A 86 20.12 1.71 4.23
CA GLY A 86 19.04 2.19 5.10
C GLY A 86 18.03 1.08 5.37
N GLU A 87 16.89 1.42 5.98
CA GLU A 87 15.78 0.49 6.11
C GLU A 87 14.93 0.48 4.83
N ASP A 88 14.57 -0.70 4.36
CA ASP A 88 13.61 -0.86 3.25
C ASP A 88 12.21 -0.44 3.70
N ILE A 89 11.41 0.05 2.77
CA ILE A 89 10.06 0.56 3.03
C ILE A 89 9.14 -0.56 3.56
N GLU A 90 9.29 -1.78 3.05
CA GLU A 90 8.54 -2.97 3.46
C GLU A 90 8.84 -3.41 4.91
N SER A 91 9.94 -2.92 5.50
CA SER A 91 10.32 -3.24 6.88
C SER A 91 9.29 -2.74 7.91
N VAL A 92 8.47 -1.74 7.56
CA VAL A 92 7.39 -1.27 8.44
C VAL A 92 6.34 -2.34 8.69
N ILE A 93 6.06 -3.17 7.69
CA ILE A 93 5.13 -4.30 7.79
C ILE A 93 5.75 -5.42 8.61
N ALA A 94 7.07 -5.63 8.51
CA ALA A 94 7.79 -6.58 9.35
C ALA A 94 7.72 -6.21 10.84
N LYS A 95 7.86 -4.92 11.17
CA LYS A 95 7.69 -4.41 12.54
C LYS A 95 6.27 -4.66 13.06
N LEU A 96 5.25 -4.44 12.22
CA LEU A 96 3.85 -4.71 12.58
C LEU A 96 3.56 -6.20 12.78
N LEU A 97 4.08 -7.06 11.90
CA LEU A 97 3.99 -8.52 12.06
C LEU A 97 4.66 -8.99 13.36
N GLN A 98 5.81 -8.41 13.72
CA GLN A 98 6.48 -8.74 14.96
C GLN A 98 5.59 -8.40 16.18
N ASP A 99 4.95 -7.23 16.19
CA ASP A 99 4.01 -6.84 17.25
C ASP A 99 2.75 -7.73 17.27
N ALA A 100 2.30 -8.18 16.09
CA ALA A 100 1.20 -9.13 15.93
C ALA A 100 1.57 -10.59 16.24
N ASN A 101 2.77 -10.86 16.79
CA ASN A 101 3.29 -12.22 17.02
C ASN A 101 3.25 -13.10 15.76
N TYR A 102 3.58 -12.55 14.60
CA TYR A 102 3.55 -13.18 13.28
C TYR A 102 2.17 -13.66 12.81
N SER A 103 1.08 -13.20 13.44
CA SER A 103 -0.27 -13.41 12.93
C SER A 103 -0.57 -12.43 11.79
N VAL A 104 -0.67 -12.95 10.56
CA VAL A 104 -1.02 -12.16 9.37
C VAL A 104 -2.40 -11.52 9.54
N GLU A 105 -3.41 -12.28 9.97
CA GLU A 105 -4.77 -11.77 10.18
C GLU A 105 -4.82 -10.56 11.12
N LYS A 106 -4.09 -10.63 12.25
CA LYS A 106 -4.01 -9.51 13.20
C LYS A 106 -3.24 -8.32 12.61
N ALA A 107 -2.12 -8.57 11.94
CA ALA A 107 -1.31 -7.51 11.36
C ALA A 107 -2.09 -6.72 10.29
N GLN A 108 -2.92 -7.38 9.49
CA GLN A 108 -3.75 -6.73 8.48
C GLN A 108 -4.83 -5.80 9.05
N GLN A 109 -5.12 -5.89 10.35
CA GLN A 109 -6.03 -4.99 11.09
C GLN A 109 -5.27 -4.00 12.00
N GLY A 110 -3.94 -3.98 11.90
CA GLY A 110 -3.08 -3.16 12.73
C GLY A 110 -2.99 -1.69 12.29
N ILE A 111 -2.21 -0.94 13.06
CA ILE A 111 -1.94 0.47 12.83
C ILE A 111 -0.43 0.67 12.62
N VAL A 112 -0.07 1.34 11.53
CA VAL A 112 1.29 1.80 11.25
C VAL A 112 1.38 3.31 11.46
N PHE A 113 2.22 3.74 12.38
CA PHE A 113 2.54 5.13 12.63
C PHE A 113 3.83 5.52 11.91
N LEU A 114 3.74 6.44 10.95
CA LEU A 114 4.85 6.99 10.20
C LEU A 114 5.21 8.36 10.79
N ASP A 115 6.31 8.45 11.52
CA ASP A 115 6.79 9.69 12.12
C ASP A 115 7.78 10.42 11.21
N GLU A 116 7.93 11.72 11.44
CA GLU A 116 8.82 12.59 10.67
C GLU A 116 8.57 12.59 9.15
N VAL A 117 7.31 12.42 8.72
CA VAL A 117 6.98 12.46 7.27
C VAL A 117 7.28 13.81 6.62
N ASP A 118 7.39 14.89 7.41
CA ASP A 118 7.79 16.20 6.90
C ASP A 118 9.28 16.27 6.50
N LYS A 119 10.09 15.27 6.86
CA LYS A 119 11.53 15.20 6.53
C LYS A 119 11.83 14.51 5.21
N ILE A 120 10.95 13.63 4.76
CA ILE A 120 11.06 12.95 3.46
C ILE A 120 10.44 13.77 2.31
N GLY A 121 10.05 15.02 2.59
CA GLY A 121 9.55 15.98 1.61
C GLY A 121 10.59 16.35 0.55
N SER A 122 10.14 16.70 -0.66
CA SER A 122 11.03 17.22 -1.71
C SER A 122 11.71 18.52 -1.23
N VAL A 123 13.04 18.56 -1.28
CA VAL A 123 13.82 19.77 -0.96
C VAL A 123 13.86 20.67 -2.20
N PRO A 124 13.30 21.89 -2.15
CA PRO A 124 13.31 22.80 -3.28
C PRO A 124 14.75 23.19 -3.69
N GLY A 125 15.08 23.07 -4.97
CA GLY A 125 16.32 23.61 -5.55
C GLY A 125 17.50 22.64 -5.68
N ILE A 126 17.37 21.38 -5.24
CA ILE A 126 18.39 20.34 -5.45
C ILE A 126 17.82 19.27 -6.38
N HIS A 127 17.90 19.50 -7.69
CA HIS A 127 17.39 18.56 -8.71
C HIS A 127 18.50 17.74 -9.39
N GLN A 128 19.76 17.93 -9.01
CA GLN A 128 20.91 17.35 -9.72
C GLN A 128 21.45 16.04 -9.11
N LEU A 129 21.11 15.70 -7.86
CA LEU A 129 21.47 14.42 -7.25
C LEU A 129 20.24 13.52 -7.15
N ARG A 130 20.44 12.21 -7.31
CA ARG A 130 19.39 11.20 -7.15
C ARG A 130 18.88 11.21 -5.71
N ASP A 131 17.57 11.39 -5.55
CA ASP A 131 16.91 11.37 -4.26
C ASP A 131 16.60 9.93 -3.82
N VAL A 132 17.19 9.54 -2.69
CA VAL A 132 17.14 8.16 -2.17
C VAL A 132 16.38 8.05 -0.85
N GLY A 133 16.14 9.18 -0.17
CA GLY A 133 15.51 9.27 1.15
C GLY A 133 14.31 10.23 1.22
N GLY A 134 14.07 11.02 0.17
CA GLY A 134 12.96 11.96 0.06
C GLY A 134 11.80 11.41 -0.77
N GLU A 135 11.61 11.95 -1.98
CA GLU A 135 10.51 11.62 -2.88
C GLU A 135 10.50 10.12 -3.26
N GLY A 136 11.67 9.49 -3.43
CA GLY A 136 11.75 8.06 -3.71
C GLY A 136 11.11 7.20 -2.63
N VAL A 137 11.24 7.61 -1.36
CA VAL A 137 10.58 6.96 -0.22
C VAL A 137 9.08 7.21 -0.26
N GLN A 138 8.65 8.44 -0.54
CA GLN A 138 7.22 8.76 -0.67
C GLN A 138 6.55 7.90 -1.75
N GLN A 139 7.18 7.76 -2.92
CA GLN A 139 6.66 6.95 -4.02
C GLN A 139 6.55 5.47 -3.65
N GLY A 140 7.50 4.93 -2.87
CA GLY A 140 7.41 3.56 -2.37
C GLY A 140 6.30 3.39 -1.32
N LEU A 141 6.13 4.36 -0.42
CA LEU A 141 5.07 4.35 0.59
C LEU A 141 3.66 4.36 -0.03
N LEU A 142 3.46 5.02 -1.18
CA LEU A 142 2.16 5.05 -1.87
C LEU A 142 1.58 3.65 -2.11
N LYS A 143 2.41 2.68 -2.51
CA LYS A 143 1.96 1.29 -2.75
C LYS A 143 1.40 0.65 -1.48
N LEU A 144 2.05 0.87 -0.33
CA LEU A 144 1.57 0.38 0.96
C LEU A 144 0.29 1.09 1.40
N LEU A 145 0.23 2.40 1.17
CA LEU A 145 -0.89 3.27 1.52
C LEU A 145 -2.14 3.03 0.67
N GLU A 146 -2.01 2.60 -0.57
CA GLU A 146 -3.13 2.26 -1.46
C GLU A 146 -3.70 0.87 -1.17
N GLY A 147 -2.83 -0.06 -0.74
CA GLY A 147 -3.17 -1.48 -0.55
C GLY A 147 -2.38 -2.34 -1.52
N THR A 148 -1.46 -3.13 -0.99
CA THR A 148 -0.67 -4.07 -1.78
C THR A 148 -0.35 -5.32 -0.96
N VAL A 149 -0.02 -6.41 -1.64
CA VAL A 149 0.46 -7.63 -0.99
C VAL A 149 1.97 -7.56 -0.89
N VAL A 150 2.48 -7.47 0.34
CA VAL A 150 3.91 -7.40 0.64
C VAL A 150 4.40 -8.78 1.08
N ASN A 151 5.57 -9.19 0.59
CA ASN A 151 6.25 -10.40 1.04
C ASN A 151 7.27 -10.03 2.13
N VAL A 152 7.06 -10.52 3.34
CA VAL A 152 7.93 -10.25 4.50
C VAL A 152 8.66 -11.53 4.90
N PRO A 153 9.99 -11.54 5.07
CA PRO A 153 10.71 -12.73 5.52
C PRO A 153 10.32 -13.13 6.95
N GLU A 154 10.10 -14.42 7.19
CA GLU A 154 9.81 -14.94 8.53
C GLU A 154 11.09 -14.93 9.39
N LYS A 155 11.01 -14.42 10.63
CA LYS A 155 12.20 -14.13 11.50
C LYS A 155 12.95 -15.38 11.99
N ASN A 156 12.66 -16.58 11.48
CA ASN A 156 13.24 -17.82 12.01
C ASN A 156 13.60 -18.91 10.99
N SER A 157 13.92 -18.58 9.73
CA SER A 157 14.43 -19.58 8.80
C SER A 157 15.93 -19.86 9.01
N ARG A 158 16.23 -20.69 10.03
CA ARG A 158 17.38 -21.63 9.99
C ARG A 158 17.20 -22.70 8.89
N LYS A 159 16.12 -22.64 8.12
CA LYS A 159 15.84 -23.49 6.95
C LYS A 159 16.46 -22.88 5.70
N LEU A 160 16.99 -23.74 4.83
CA LEU A 160 17.66 -23.41 3.57
C LEU A 160 16.73 -22.77 2.51
N ARG A 161 15.42 -22.62 2.80
CA ARG A 161 14.45 -21.88 1.98
C ARG A 161 13.82 -20.79 2.85
N GLY A 162 14.06 -19.53 2.48
CA GLY A 162 13.45 -18.36 3.12
C GLY A 162 11.95 -18.32 2.83
N GLU A 163 11.14 -18.90 3.70
CA GLU A 163 9.70 -18.74 3.67
C GLU A 163 9.35 -17.28 3.98
N THR A 164 8.48 -16.71 3.14
CA THR A 164 7.99 -15.33 3.26
C THR A 164 6.51 -15.37 3.60
N LEU A 165 6.08 -14.46 4.47
CA LEU A 165 4.68 -14.22 4.80
C LEU A 165 4.13 -13.16 3.85
N GLN A 166 2.97 -13.44 3.28
CA GLN A 166 2.23 -12.46 2.48
C GLN A 166 1.28 -11.70 3.39
N VAL A 167 1.36 -10.37 3.34
CA VAL A 167 0.50 -9.48 4.11
C VAL A 167 -0.15 -8.48 3.17
N ASP A 168 -1.48 -8.42 3.20
CA ASP A 168 -2.26 -7.41 2.48
C ASP A 168 -2.41 -6.13 3.32
N THR A 169 -1.93 -5.00 2.80
CA THR A 169 -1.97 -3.71 3.50
C THR A 169 -3.30 -2.96 3.37
N THR A 170 -4.28 -3.51 2.64
CA THR A 170 -5.57 -2.86 2.35
C THR A 170 -6.34 -2.45 3.61
N ASN A 171 -6.25 -3.22 4.71
CA ASN A 171 -6.97 -2.91 5.95
C ASN A 171 -6.08 -2.36 7.07
N ILE A 172 -4.80 -2.11 6.78
CA ILE A 172 -3.87 -1.50 7.71
C ILE A 172 -4.11 0.01 7.72
N LEU A 173 -4.36 0.58 8.90
CA LEU A 173 -4.48 2.01 9.08
C LEU A 173 -3.08 2.63 9.15
N PHE A 174 -2.83 3.61 8.27
CA PHE A 174 -1.61 4.40 8.34
C PHE A 174 -1.90 5.77 8.96
N VAL A 175 -1.09 6.13 9.96
CA VAL A 175 -1.12 7.41 10.63
C VAL A 175 0.23 8.09 10.40
N ALA A 176 0.26 9.08 9.51
CA ALA A 176 1.42 9.92 9.26
C ALA A 176 1.51 11.06 10.28
N SER A 177 2.70 11.44 10.69
CA SER A 177 2.97 12.48 11.68
C SER A 177 4.15 13.35 11.27
N GLY A 178 4.00 14.67 11.45
CA GLY A 178 5.09 15.61 11.21
C GLY A 178 4.90 16.92 11.96
N ALA A 179 6.00 17.65 12.14
CA ALA A 179 5.97 18.98 12.73
C ALA A 179 5.56 20.06 11.71
N PHE A 180 5.93 19.86 10.44
CA PHE A 180 5.66 20.78 9.32
C PHE A 180 6.07 22.22 9.63
N ASN A 181 7.32 22.39 10.07
CA ASN A 181 7.88 23.70 10.38
C ASN A 181 7.78 24.64 9.17
N GLY A 182 7.26 25.86 9.37
CA GLY A 182 7.09 26.85 8.31
C GLY A 182 5.77 26.75 7.55
N LEU A 183 4.90 25.77 7.85
CA LEU A 183 3.56 25.69 7.27
C LEU A 183 2.72 26.93 7.61
N ASP A 184 2.90 27.50 8.80
CA ASP A 184 2.32 28.77 9.25
C ASP A 184 2.63 29.93 8.29
N ARG A 185 3.88 30.02 7.81
CA ARG A 185 4.31 31.04 6.83
C ARG A 185 3.65 30.83 5.48
N ILE A 186 3.54 29.58 5.03
CA ILE A 186 2.89 29.24 3.76
C ILE A 186 1.40 29.60 3.81
N ILE A 187 0.72 29.28 4.91
CA ILE A 187 -0.69 29.61 5.14
C ILE A 187 -0.88 31.13 5.17
N SER A 188 -0.03 31.85 5.90
CA SER A 188 -0.11 33.32 6.00
C SER A 188 0.04 33.99 4.64
N ARG A 189 1.03 33.58 3.84
CA ARG A 189 1.24 34.09 2.48
C ARG A 189 0.07 33.78 1.53
N LYS A 190 -0.65 32.67 1.73
CA LYS A 190 -1.84 32.36 0.95
C LYS A 190 -3.01 33.27 1.32
N LYS A 191 -3.22 33.53 2.61
CA LYS A 191 -4.27 34.44 3.10
C LYS A 191 -4.07 35.88 2.63
N GLU A 192 -2.84 36.35 2.47
CA GLU A 192 -2.54 37.70 1.95
C GLU A 192 -2.82 37.86 0.44
N LYS A 193 -3.03 36.76 -0.29
CA LYS A 193 -3.32 36.76 -1.73
C LYS A 193 -4.81 36.70 -2.05
N GLU A 194 -5.66 36.50 -1.05
CA GLU A 194 -7.13 36.60 -1.13
C GLU A 194 -7.58 37.99 -0.69
#